data_AF-A0A3B8JPY0-F1
#
_entry.id   AF-A0A3B8JPY0-F1
#
_cell.length_a   1.000
_cell.length_b   1.000
_cell.length_c   1.000
_cell.angle_alpha   90.00
_cell.angle_beta   90.00
_cell.angle_gamma   90.00
#
_symmetry.space_group_name_H-M   'P 1'
#
loop_
_entity.id
_entity.type
_entity.pdbx_description
1 polymer ?
#
loop_
_entity_poly.entity_id
_entity_poly.type
_entity_poly.pdbx_seq_one_letter_code
_entity_poly.pdbx_strand_id
1 'polypeptide(L)' 'DDVPYDYGFFLDQNLIDLERVEVLRGPQSTLYGRNSQAGVVNIITRAPTNDREFQIGGSYGNHNNRSAQLSF' A
#
# COMPACT_ATOMS: atom_id res chain seq x y z
N ASP A 1 -0.45 -7.41 4.91
CA ASP A 1 -0.44 -8.26 6.14
C ASP A 1 -1.66 -8.14 7.04
N ASP A 2 -2.81 -7.60 6.58
CA ASP A 2 -4.07 -7.52 7.35
C ASP A 2 -3.99 -6.92 8.77
N VAL A 3 -2.86 -6.27 9.10
CA VAL A 3 -2.67 -5.53 10.34
C VAL A 3 -3.45 -4.22 10.23
N PRO A 4 -4.36 -3.89 11.18
CA PRO A 4 -5.05 -2.63 11.17
C PRO A 4 -4.06 -1.47 11.35
N TYR A 5 -3.99 -0.58 10.35
CA TYR A 5 -3.22 0.65 10.44
C TYR A 5 -4.11 1.81 10.90
N ASP A 6 -3.57 2.66 11.77
CA ASP A 6 -4.20 3.92 12.13
C ASP A 6 -4.09 4.95 10.98
N TYR A 7 -5.09 5.80 10.84
CA TYR A 7 -5.26 6.71 9.69
C TYR A 7 -4.05 7.63 9.46
N GLY A 8 -3.26 7.95 10.51
CA GLY A 8 -2.06 8.77 10.41
C GLY A 8 -0.90 8.12 9.66
N PHE A 9 -0.81 6.78 9.64
CA PHE A 9 0.27 6.04 8.96
C PHE A 9 -0.07 5.65 7.51
N PHE A 10 -1.35 5.75 7.13
CA PHE A 10 -1.81 5.46 5.76
C PHE A 10 -1.31 6.48 4.73
N LEU A 11 -1.15 7.74 5.14
CA LEU A 11 -0.77 8.84 4.24
C LEU A 11 0.72 8.87 3.87
N ASP A 12 1.56 8.12 4.59
CA ASP A 12 3.02 8.08 4.40
C ASP A 12 3.50 6.74 3.81
N GLN A 13 2.56 5.91 3.32
CA GLN A 13 2.88 4.67 2.61
C GLN A 13 3.45 5.01 1.23
N ASN A 14 4.78 5.00 1.12
CA ASN A 14 5.45 5.09 -0.16
C ASN A 14 5.08 3.85 -0.99
N LEU A 15 4.27 4.02 -2.04
CA LEU A 15 3.64 2.93 -2.82
C LEU A 15 4.63 2.12 -3.67
N ILE A 16 5.93 2.25 -3.38
CA ILE A 16 7.04 1.69 -4.15
C ILE A 16 7.01 0.15 -4.12
N ASP A 17 6.72 -0.45 -2.96
CA ASP A 17 6.70 -1.92 -2.78
C ASP A 17 5.28 -2.47 -2.65
N LEU A 18 4.29 -1.77 -3.23
CA LEU A 18 2.90 -2.20 -3.23
C LEU A 18 2.64 -3.14 -4.41
N GLU A 19 2.00 -4.29 -4.13
CA GLU A 19 1.56 -5.23 -5.17
C GLU A 19 0.15 -4.89 -5.66
N ARG A 20 -0.82 -4.79 -4.74
CA ARG A 20 -2.20 -4.36 -5.06
C ARG A 20 -2.94 -3.81 -3.84
N VAL A 21 -3.97 -3.01 -4.11
CA VAL A 21 -4.93 -2.53 -3.09
C VAL A 21 -6.29 -3.17 -3.35
N GLU A 22 -6.85 -3.81 -2.34
CA GLU A 22 -8.19 -4.40 -2.38
C GLU A 22 -9.16 -3.56 -1.55
N VAL A 23 -10.28 -3.17 -2.14
CA VAL A 23 -11.31 -2.36 -1.45
C VAL A 23 -12.58 -3.17 -1.30
N LEU A 24 -12.92 -3.49 -0.06
CA LEU A 24 -14.13 -4.20 0.32
C LEU A 24 -15.14 -3.19 0.86
N ARG A 25 -16.24 -3.01 0.14
CA ARG A 25 -17.30 -2.06 0.52
C ARG A 25 -18.28 -2.71 1.51
N GLY A 26 -18.69 -1.94 2.52
CA GLY A 26 -19.68 -2.38 3.53
C GLY A 26 -19.08 -3.22 4.68
N PRO A 27 -19.87 -3.54 5.71
CA PRO A 27 -19.35 -4.15 6.93
C PRO A 27 -18.67 -5.51 6.68
N GLN A 28 -17.36 -5.60 6.95
CA GLN A 28 -16.59 -6.86 6.82
C GLN A 28 -16.24 -7.49 8.19
N SER A 29 -17.20 -7.51 9.12
CA SER A 29 -16.96 -7.97 10.50
C SER A 29 -16.51 -9.43 10.63
N THR A 30 -16.87 -10.30 9.67
CA THR A 30 -16.50 -11.73 9.70
C THR A 30 -15.05 -11.99 9.28
N LEU A 31 -14.51 -11.18 8.36
CA LEU A 31 -13.15 -11.37 7.82
C LEU A 31 -12.11 -10.48 8.50
N TYR A 32 -12.48 -9.27 8.94
CA TYR A 32 -11.54 -8.25 9.44
C TYR A 32 -11.89 -7.69 10.83
N GLY A 33 -12.91 -8.23 11.50
CA GLY A 33 -13.24 -7.90 12.90
C GLY A 33 -13.99 -6.58 13.11
N ARG A 34 -14.11 -6.16 14.38
CA ARG A 34 -15.06 -5.12 14.86
C ARG A 34 -14.85 -3.70 14.31
N ASN A 35 -13.73 -3.42 13.65
CA ASN A 35 -13.41 -2.09 13.10
C ASN A 35 -13.77 -1.92 11.62
N SER A 36 -14.44 -2.90 11.02
CA SER A 36 -14.70 -2.96 9.57
C SER A 36 -16.06 -2.40 9.15
N GLN A 37 -16.67 -1.52 9.96
CA GLN A 37 -18.09 -1.17 9.87
C GLN A 37 -18.45 -0.36 8.61
N ALA A 38 -17.50 0.40 8.06
CA ALA A 38 -17.66 1.17 6.82
C ALA A 38 -17.14 0.43 5.57
N GLY A 39 -16.34 -0.62 5.76
CA GLY A 39 -15.54 -1.24 4.71
C GLY A 39 -14.10 -1.48 5.15
N VAL A 40 -13.32 -2.12 4.29
CA VAL A 40 -11.90 -2.42 4.50
C VAL A 40 -11.11 -2.02 3.26
N VAL A 41 -10.00 -1.34 3.47
CA VAL A 41 -8.96 -1.14 2.45
C VAL A 41 -7.80 -2.01 2.86
N ASN A 42 -7.52 -3.04 2.07
CA ASN A 42 -6.39 -3.93 2.29
C ASN A 42 -5.25 -3.57 1.33
N ILE A 43 -4.06 -3.34 1.89
CA ILE A 43 -2.84 -3.08 1.13
C ILE A 43 -2.00 -4.35 1.16
N ILE A 44 -1.70 -4.87 -0.02
CA ILE A 44 -0.88 -6.05 -0.21
C ILE A 44 0.45 -5.58 -0.77
N THR A 45 1.50 -5.73 0.02
CA THR A 45 2.88 -5.42 -0.37
C THR A 45 3.47 -6.57 -1.15
N ARG A 46 4.46 -6.29 -2.00
CA ARG A 46 5.17 -7.30 -2.76
C ARG A 46 5.93 -8.22 -1.80
N ALA A 47 5.71 -9.52 -1.92
CA ALA A 47 6.45 -10.51 -1.14
C ALA A 47 7.90 -10.61 -1.64
N PRO A 48 8.88 -10.86 -0.76
CA PRO A 48 10.24 -11.13 -1.18
C PRO A 48 10.30 -12.41 -2.03
N THR A 49 10.95 -12.35 -3.18
CA THR A 49 11.19 -13.52 -4.06
C THR A 49 12.64 -14.00 -3.88
N ASN A 50 12.93 -15.25 -4.29
CA ASN A 50 14.31 -15.76 -4.30
C ASN A 50 15.11 -15.24 -5.51
N ASP A 51 14.42 -14.57 -6.44
CA ASP A 51 15.02 -13.98 -7.62
C ASP A 51 15.48 -12.56 -7.29
N ARG A 52 16.63 -12.16 -7.82
CA ARG A 52 17.11 -10.79 -7.64
C ARG A 52 16.36 -9.87 -8.58
N GLU A 53 15.51 -9.03 -8.02
CA GLU A 53 14.77 -8.00 -8.74
C GLU A 53 15.40 -6.62 -8.45
N PHE A 54 15.41 -5.74 -9.43
CA PHE A 54 15.89 -4.37 -9.27
C PHE A 54 15.02 -3.43 -10.08
N GLN A 55 14.52 -2.38 -9.44
CA GLN A 55 13.64 -1.40 -10.07
C GLN A 55 14.15 0.01 -9.79
N ILE A 56 14.22 0.81 -10.84
CA ILE A 56 14.57 2.24 -10.79
C ILE A 56 13.45 3.06 -11.42
N GLY A 57 13.01 4.08 -10.71
CA GLY A 57 11.95 4.99 -11.13
C GLY A 57 12.38 6.45 -10.97
N GLY A 58 11.97 7.31 -11.89
CA GLY A 58 12.16 8.75 -11.79
C GLY A 58 10.90 9.45 -12.30
N SER A 59 10.43 10.46 -11.57
CA SER A 59 9.30 11.29 -11.99
C SER A 59 9.60 12.77 -11.85
N TYR A 60 9.00 13.56 -12.74
CA TYR A 60 9.04 15.01 -12.74
C TYR A 60 7.65 15.52 -13.08
N GLY A 61 7.17 16.53 -12.36
CA GLY A 61 5.81 17.06 -12.51
C GLY A 61 5.68 18.52 -12.10
N ASN A 62 4.45 19.04 -12.23
CA ASN A 62 4.11 20.41 -11.89
C ASN A 62 4.28 20.67 -10.38
N HIS A 63 4.36 21.95 -9.99
CA HIS A 63 4.63 22.37 -8.61
C HIS A 63 5.99 21.89 -8.07
N ASN A 64 7.02 21.87 -8.93
CA ASN A 64 8.37 21.42 -8.57
C ASN A 64 8.43 19.96 -8.05
N ASN A 65 7.45 19.13 -8.39
CA ASN A 65 7.46 17.74 -7.98
C ASN A 65 8.56 16.99 -8.74
N ARG A 66 9.53 16.43 -8.01
CA ARG A 66 10.58 15.56 -8.55
C ARG A 66 10.72 14.39 -7.59
N SER A 67 10.70 13.17 -8.09
CA SER A 67 10.96 12.00 -7.27
C SER A 67 11.88 11.03 -7.99
N ALA A 68 12.70 10.33 -7.21
CA ALA A 68 13.50 9.21 -7.67
C ALA A 68 13.26 8.06 -6.69
N GLN A 69 13.09 6.85 -7.23
CA GLN A 69 12.77 5.65 -6.47
C GLN A 69 13.74 4.54 -6.87
N LEU A 70 14.17 3.75 -5.89
CA LEU A 70 15.02 2.58 -6.07
C LEU A 70 14.47 1.45 -5.17
N SER A 71 14.24 0.28 -5.77
CA SER A 71 13.83 -0.96 -5.07
C SER A 71 14.73 -2.12 -5.47
N PHE A 72 15.00 -3.02 -4.53
CA PHE A 72 15.83 -4.22 -4.69
C PHE A 72 15.29 -5.39 -3.85
#